data_AF-A0A2E4P9I0-F1
#
_entry.id   AF-A0A2E4P9I0-F1
#
_cell.length_a   1.000
_cell.length_b   1.000
_cell.length_c   1.000
_cell.angle_alpha   90.00
_cell.angle_beta   90.00
_cell.angle_gamma   90.00
#
_symmetry.space_group_name_H-M   'P 1'
#
loop_
_entity.id
_entity.type
_entity.pdbx_description
1 polymer ?
#
loop_
_entity_poly.entity_id
_entity_poly.type
_entity_poly.pdbx_seq_one_letter_code
_entity_poly.pdbx_strand_id
1 'polypeptide(L)'
;MGAKKKERVVFYSKNDGATWPNLLLAEERLKAFSKDAEFDTKDILELYHIKLYFDNGLHHPNWNLEETDSFKGIVTDCWAVVKKFMLEINNESITENLSKAGHHYNRSFWQLVEMLNVYKKVDRETFASILQNFHRDVYIILSLPLLVKHFQNEIREFLLTYQETAELLIGNTEGREKADHELHFPRNLTLVDKERIISDYLDSPLANLNYVRLVVTSRDTPEFRLSPKVRLKAKKKAEELNDQIMEEGYTWSEGVEIAIAKDQTEPIKITRRGSTIVTSYSEPYLDAHTGSLPLFNVFANLFHYTDQQGLIDLVSHDSELDTLKKIMMKSKNEYVTGTAFLRKRYQSEMQLLLYTHYLKGRNLTVEQLIKDVIDALASHFELGSLRFNMPSADSSYLEKIRTLAPELEFILKQFQAFAEDGAIDFELLELQSNPIRFSEIPSLCETKYIYANGSEIIRLMSQFYSDRASLHDVAPFEE
;
A
#
# COMPACT_ATOMS: atom_id res chain seq x y z
N MET A 1 37.33 -18.87 26.21
CA MET A 1 37.56 -18.41 24.82
C MET A 1 36.47 -19.01 23.96
N GLY A 2 35.44 -18.24 23.61
CA GLY A 2 34.37 -18.71 22.73
C GLY A 2 34.92 -18.92 21.32
N ALA A 3 34.58 -20.05 20.69
CA ALA A 3 34.91 -20.30 19.29
C ALA A 3 34.41 -19.11 18.44
N LYS A 4 35.33 -18.42 17.74
CA LYS A 4 34.96 -17.42 16.73
C LYS A 4 34.03 -18.11 15.73
N LYS A 5 32.78 -17.67 15.67
CA LYS A 5 31.80 -18.12 14.67
C LYS A 5 32.41 -17.82 13.30
N LYS A 6 32.73 -18.86 12.52
CA LYS A 6 33.32 -18.71 11.18
C LYS A 6 32.34 -17.92 10.31
N GLU A 7 32.71 -16.71 9.90
CA GLU A 7 31.91 -15.92 8.96
C GLU A 7 31.87 -16.64 7.62
N ARG A 8 30.66 -16.76 7.05
CA ARG A 8 30.39 -17.46 5.79
C ARG A 8 29.78 -16.49 4.78
N VAL A 9 30.06 -16.73 3.50
CA VAL A 9 29.58 -15.87 2.40
C VAL A 9 28.07 -16.03 2.23
N VAL A 10 27.33 -14.91 2.27
CA VAL A 10 25.89 -14.88 2.02
C VAL A 10 25.56 -13.80 0.99
N PHE A 11 25.06 -14.22 -0.17
CA PHE A 11 24.41 -13.32 -1.14
C PHE A 11 23.01 -12.90 -0.68
N TYR A 12 22.78 -11.59 -0.52
CA TYR A 12 21.48 -11.01 -0.17
C TYR A 12 20.76 -10.42 -1.38
N SER A 13 21.40 -9.47 -2.07
CA SER A 13 20.90 -8.88 -3.32
C SER A 13 22.03 -8.18 -4.07
N LYS A 14 21.78 -7.83 -5.34
CA LYS A 14 22.73 -7.06 -6.16
C LYS A 14 23.02 -5.63 -5.66
N ASN A 15 22.11 -5.07 -4.85
CA ASN A 15 22.19 -3.69 -4.36
C ASN A 15 22.57 -3.65 -2.86
N ASP A 16 22.95 -4.79 -2.28
CA ASP A 16 23.19 -4.89 -0.85
C ASP A 16 24.56 -4.33 -0.46
N GLY A 17 24.61 -3.54 0.62
CA GLY A 17 25.83 -2.90 1.11
C GLY A 17 26.87 -3.88 1.66
N ALA A 18 26.49 -5.11 2.00
CA ALA A 18 27.41 -6.15 2.45
C ALA A 18 28.10 -6.88 1.29
N THR A 19 27.94 -6.43 0.04
CA THR A 19 28.58 -7.02 -1.14
C THR A 19 30.09 -7.08 -1.02
N TRP A 20 30.77 -6.00 -0.61
CA TRP A 20 32.23 -5.95 -0.57
C TRP A 20 32.85 -6.87 0.50
N PRO A 21 32.40 -6.86 1.77
CA PRO A 21 32.90 -7.80 2.77
C PRO A 21 32.67 -9.27 2.38
N ASN A 22 31.52 -9.60 1.77
CA ASN A 22 31.24 -10.97 1.34
C ASN A 22 32.12 -11.41 0.16
N LEU A 23 32.47 -10.50 -0.75
CA LEU A 23 33.39 -10.81 -1.85
C LEU A 23 34.83 -11.06 -1.36
N LEU A 24 35.28 -10.35 -0.32
CA LEU A 24 36.58 -10.66 0.33
C LEU A 24 36.57 -12.06 0.96
N LEU A 25 35.50 -12.42 1.66
CA LEU A 25 35.34 -13.78 2.20
C LEU A 25 35.26 -14.83 1.08
N ALA A 26 34.59 -14.52 -0.03
CA ALA A 26 34.53 -15.39 -1.20
C ALA A 26 35.92 -15.62 -1.81
N GLU A 27 36.77 -14.59 -1.86
CA GLU A 27 38.15 -14.70 -2.31
C GLU A 27 38.93 -15.74 -1.50
N GLU A 28 38.86 -15.66 -0.17
CA GLU A 28 39.53 -16.62 0.72
C GLU A 28 39.05 -18.07 0.47
N ARG A 29 37.75 -18.24 0.25
CA ARG A 29 37.14 -19.55 -0.03
C ARG A 29 37.54 -20.10 -1.40
N LEU A 30 37.59 -19.25 -2.43
CA LEU A 30 37.98 -19.64 -3.78
C LEU A 30 39.47 -19.99 -3.85
N LYS A 31 40.34 -19.23 -3.16
CA LYS A 31 41.78 -19.56 -3.09
C LYS A 31 42.06 -20.86 -2.34
N ALA A 32 41.23 -21.21 -1.36
CA ALA A 32 41.34 -22.45 -0.58
C ALA A 32 40.58 -23.64 -1.20
N PHE A 33 39.89 -23.44 -2.33
CA PHE A 33 39.03 -24.46 -2.92
C PHE A 33 39.85 -25.62 -3.51
N SER A 34 39.44 -26.85 -3.17
CA SER A 34 39.92 -28.08 -3.80
C SER A 34 38.73 -28.98 -4.12
N LYS A 35 38.73 -29.59 -5.31
CA LYS A 35 37.66 -30.50 -5.76
C LYS A 35 37.55 -31.77 -4.91
N ASP A 36 38.66 -32.17 -4.28
CA ASP A 36 38.77 -33.40 -3.49
C ASP A 36 38.50 -33.18 -1.99
N ALA A 37 38.17 -31.94 -1.59
CA ALA A 37 37.81 -31.65 -0.21
C ALA A 37 36.46 -32.27 0.17
N GLU A 38 36.31 -32.64 1.43
CA GLU A 38 35.02 -33.01 1.99
C GLU A 38 34.22 -31.73 2.30
N PHE A 39 32.99 -31.66 1.79
CA PHE A 39 32.09 -30.53 1.96
C PHE A 39 30.86 -30.94 2.75
N ASP A 40 30.51 -30.17 3.78
CA ASP A 40 29.21 -30.29 4.44
C ASP A 40 28.12 -29.49 3.70
N THR A 41 26.86 -29.65 4.11
CA THR A 41 25.73 -28.95 3.47
C THR A 41 25.88 -27.43 3.48
N LYS A 42 26.46 -26.84 4.53
CA LYS A 42 26.66 -25.38 4.61
C LYS A 42 27.77 -24.93 3.68
N ASP A 43 28.83 -25.72 3.53
CA ASP A 43 29.92 -25.42 2.62
C ASP A 43 29.40 -25.42 1.17
N ILE A 44 28.56 -26.40 0.82
CA ILE A 44 27.89 -26.46 -0.49
C ILE A 44 27.01 -25.22 -0.75
N LEU A 45 26.24 -24.78 0.26
CA LEU A 45 25.39 -23.59 0.11
C LEU A 45 26.20 -22.30 0.07
N GLU A 46 27.30 -22.20 0.80
CA GLU A 46 28.26 -21.09 0.72
C GLU A 46 28.87 -20.98 -0.69
N LEU A 47 29.29 -22.10 -1.29
CA LEU A 47 29.77 -22.14 -2.69
C LEU A 47 28.70 -21.67 -3.69
N TYR A 48 27.43 -22.01 -3.45
CA TYR A 48 26.32 -21.51 -4.27
C TYR A 48 26.11 -20.00 -4.10
N HIS A 49 26.21 -19.46 -2.89
CA HIS A 49 26.12 -18.00 -2.66
C HIS A 49 27.28 -17.25 -3.31
N ILE A 50 28.48 -17.81 -3.31
CA ILE A 50 29.60 -17.26 -4.09
C ILE A 50 29.23 -17.20 -5.57
N LYS A 51 28.70 -18.30 -6.13
CA LYS A 51 28.24 -18.32 -7.53
C LYS A 51 27.23 -17.21 -7.83
N LEU A 52 26.28 -16.94 -6.94
CA LEU A 52 25.27 -15.88 -7.12
C LEU A 52 25.89 -14.48 -7.29
N TYR A 53 26.98 -14.15 -6.59
CA TYR A 53 27.70 -12.89 -6.80
C TYR A 53 28.23 -12.79 -8.24
N PHE A 54 28.88 -13.84 -8.72
CA PHE A 54 29.46 -13.87 -10.07
C PHE A 54 28.38 -13.88 -11.17
N ASP A 55 27.28 -14.61 -10.97
CA ASP A 55 26.14 -14.64 -11.90
C ASP A 55 25.49 -13.25 -12.05
N ASN A 56 25.53 -12.42 -11.00
CA ASN A 56 25.04 -11.04 -11.02
C ASN A 56 26.09 -10.03 -11.50
N GLY A 57 27.26 -10.49 -11.97
CA GLY A 57 28.31 -9.62 -12.47
C GLY A 57 28.98 -8.77 -11.38
N LEU A 58 28.99 -9.23 -10.13
CA LEU A 58 29.64 -8.54 -9.02
C LEU A 58 31.07 -9.05 -8.83
N HIS A 59 32.01 -8.15 -8.55
CA HIS A 59 33.42 -8.47 -8.33
C HIS A 59 34.03 -7.44 -7.39
N HIS A 60 35.00 -7.85 -6.58
CA HIS A 60 35.62 -6.95 -5.62
C HIS A 60 36.43 -5.86 -6.36
N PRO A 61 36.36 -4.58 -5.97
CA PRO A 61 37.07 -3.49 -6.66
C PRO A 61 38.59 -3.65 -6.74
N ASN A 62 39.17 -4.48 -5.85
CA ASN A 62 40.60 -4.73 -5.81
C ASN A 62 41.06 -5.90 -6.71
N TRP A 63 40.14 -6.64 -7.33
CA TRP A 63 40.52 -7.72 -8.25
C TRP A 63 40.84 -7.15 -9.63
N ASN A 64 41.96 -7.58 -10.20
CA ASN A 64 42.25 -7.28 -11.60
C ASN A 64 41.46 -8.23 -12.55
N LEU A 65 41.54 -7.98 -13.86
CA LEU A 65 40.81 -8.78 -14.86
C LEU A 65 41.24 -10.25 -14.88
N GLU A 66 42.55 -10.53 -14.76
CA GLU A 66 43.07 -11.90 -14.77
C GLU A 66 42.64 -12.67 -13.52
N GLU A 67 42.67 -12.04 -12.34
CA GLU A 67 42.19 -12.60 -11.08
C GLU A 67 40.69 -12.89 -11.15
N THR A 68 39.91 -11.94 -11.68
CA THR A 68 38.46 -12.09 -11.84
C THR A 68 38.12 -13.26 -12.76
N ASP A 69 38.83 -13.41 -13.87
CA ASP A 69 38.60 -14.50 -14.82
C ASP A 69 39.08 -15.86 -14.28
N SER A 70 40.19 -15.89 -13.53
CA SER A 70 40.63 -17.07 -12.78
C SER A 70 39.56 -17.54 -11.78
N PHE A 71 39.01 -16.61 -10.99
CA PHE A 71 37.94 -16.92 -10.05
C PHE A 71 36.66 -17.41 -10.72
N LYS A 72 36.27 -16.86 -11.87
CA LYS A 72 35.14 -17.41 -12.66
C LYS A 72 35.35 -18.87 -13.04
N GLY A 73 36.59 -19.25 -13.40
CA GLY A 73 36.97 -20.64 -13.64
C GLY A 73 36.72 -21.52 -12.41
N ILE A 74 37.21 -21.09 -11.25
CA ILE A 74 37.03 -21.81 -9.98
C ILE A 74 35.54 -21.89 -9.61
N VAL A 75 34.76 -20.83 -9.78
CA VAL A 75 33.31 -20.82 -9.52
C VAL A 75 32.56 -21.83 -10.39
N THR A 76 33.01 -22.05 -11.63
CA THR A 76 32.46 -23.09 -12.50
C THR A 76 32.68 -24.49 -11.92
N ASP A 77 33.86 -24.71 -11.35
CA ASP A 77 34.19 -25.97 -10.66
C ASP A 77 33.43 -26.13 -9.34
N CYS A 78 33.31 -25.07 -8.54
CA CYS A 78 32.45 -25.03 -7.36
C CYS A 78 31.02 -25.42 -7.71
N TRP A 79 30.49 -24.90 -8.82
CA TRP A 79 29.15 -25.24 -9.29
C TRP A 79 28.99 -26.72 -9.66
N ALA A 80 30.04 -27.35 -10.21
CA ALA A 80 30.03 -28.79 -10.48
C ALA A 80 29.92 -29.60 -9.17
N VAL A 81 30.68 -29.21 -8.14
CA VAL A 81 30.62 -29.83 -6.80
C VAL A 81 29.23 -29.65 -6.17
N VAL A 82 28.68 -28.44 -6.20
CA VAL A 82 27.32 -28.14 -5.69
C VAL A 82 26.28 -29.01 -6.38
N LYS A 83 26.30 -29.09 -7.71
CA LYS A 83 25.37 -29.94 -8.47
C LYS A 83 25.48 -31.41 -8.07
N LYS A 84 26.71 -31.93 -7.99
CA LYS A 84 26.94 -33.34 -7.64
C LYS A 84 26.33 -33.66 -6.27
N PHE A 85 26.66 -32.85 -5.26
CA PHE A 85 26.13 -33.01 -3.90
C PHE A 85 24.60 -32.95 -3.87
N MET A 86 24.01 -31.90 -4.46
CA MET A 86 22.55 -31.72 -4.43
C MET A 86 21.82 -32.85 -5.16
N LEU A 87 22.39 -33.39 -6.24
CA LEU A 87 21.80 -34.52 -6.98
C LEU A 87 21.90 -35.84 -6.21
N GLU A 88 22.77 -36.00 -5.23
CA GLU A 88 22.86 -37.20 -4.38
C GLU A 88 21.80 -37.20 -3.26
N ILE A 89 21.19 -36.05 -2.97
CA ILE A 89 20.11 -35.94 -1.98
C ILE A 89 18.90 -36.78 -2.41
N ASN A 90 18.33 -37.49 -1.44
CA ASN A 90 17.20 -38.39 -1.59
C ASN A 90 16.30 -38.33 -0.34
N ASN A 91 15.28 -39.20 -0.28
CA ASN A 91 14.38 -39.33 0.87
C ASN A 91 15.07 -39.43 2.23
N GLU A 92 16.11 -40.25 2.33
CA GLU A 92 16.77 -40.55 3.60
C GLU A 92 17.63 -39.38 4.09
N SER A 93 18.19 -38.61 3.16
CA SER A 93 19.18 -37.57 3.48
C SER A 93 18.64 -36.14 3.46
N ILE A 94 17.49 -35.87 2.81
CA ILE A 94 17.00 -34.49 2.64
C ILE A 94 16.74 -33.77 3.97
N THR A 95 16.13 -34.46 4.93
CA THR A 95 15.78 -33.89 6.23
C THR A 95 17.03 -33.51 7.04
N GLU A 96 18.04 -34.38 7.03
CA GLU A 96 19.31 -34.11 7.69
C GLU A 96 20.05 -32.94 7.03
N ASN A 97 20.09 -32.92 5.69
CA ASN A 97 20.72 -31.83 4.94
C ASN A 97 20.01 -30.49 5.19
N LEU A 98 18.68 -30.46 5.19
CA LEU A 98 17.91 -29.25 5.47
C LEU A 98 18.20 -28.74 6.89
N SER A 99 18.23 -29.63 7.89
CA SER A 99 18.62 -29.29 9.26
C SER A 99 20.03 -28.70 9.34
N LYS A 100 20.97 -29.27 8.57
CA LYS A 100 22.36 -28.78 8.49
C LYS A 100 22.48 -27.45 7.75
N ALA A 101 21.66 -27.15 6.75
CA ALA A 101 21.72 -25.89 6.00
C ALA A 101 21.65 -24.67 6.94
N GLY A 102 20.71 -24.69 7.88
CA GLY A 102 20.46 -23.60 8.83
C GLY A 102 19.74 -22.40 8.20
N HIS A 103 19.11 -21.58 9.05
CA HIS A 103 18.13 -20.57 8.64
C HIS A 103 18.55 -19.62 7.51
N HIS A 104 19.82 -19.21 7.44
CA HIS A 104 20.31 -18.29 6.40
C HIS A 104 20.36 -18.93 5.01
N TYR A 105 20.41 -20.26 4.92
CA TYR A 105 20.56 -20.99 3.66
C TYR A 105 19.34 -21.82 3.25
N ASN A 106 18.30 -21.95 4.09
CA ASN A 106 17.09 -22.72 3.77
C ASN A 106 16.48 -22.32 2.42
N ARG A 107 16.44 -21.01 2.15
CA ARG A 107 15.94 -20.48 0.88
C ARG A 107 16.72 -21.03 -0.32
N SER A 108 18.04 -20.91 -0.27
CA SER A 108 18.93 -21.37 -1.32
C SER A 108 18.92 -22.88 -1.47
N PHE A 109 18.79 -23.60 -0.36
CA PHE A 109 18.62 -25.05 -0.37
C PHE A 109 17.38 -25.47 -1.16
N TRP A 110 16.21 -24.89 -0.85
CA TRP A 110 14.98 -25.18 -1.57
C TRP A 110 15.01 -24.73 -3.03
N GLN A 111 15.63 -23.57 -3.32
CA GLN A 111 15.87 -23.13 -4.70
C GLN A 111 16.71 -24.14 -5.50
N LEU A 112 17.77 -24.68 -4.91
CA LEU A 112 18.59 -25.72 -5.53
C LEU A 112 17.81 -27.02 -5.71
N VAL A 113 16.99 -27.41 -4.73
CA VAL A 113 16.12 -28.59 -4.80
C VAL A 113 15.16 -28.50 -5.98
N GLU A 114 14.53 -27.33 -6.20
CA GLU A 114 13.66 -27.10 -7.34
C GLU A 114 14.46 -27.03 -8.66
N MET A 115 15.49 -26.18 -8.72
CA MET A 115 16.29 -25.93 -9.92
C MET A 115 16.91 -27.21 -10.48
N LEU A 116 17.37 -28.12 -9.61
CA LEU A 116 17.99 -29.39 -9.99
C LEU A 116 17.00 -30.57 -10.01
N ASN A 117 15.71 -30.31 -9.81
CA ASN A 117 14.65 -31.32 -9.76
C ASN A 117 14.85 -32.44 -8.72
N VAL A 118 15.59 -32.15 -7.64
CA VAL A 118 15.86 -33.10 -6.55
C VAL A 118 14.56 -33.52 -5.86
N TYR A 119 13.57 -32.63 -5.80
CA TYR A 119 12.25 -32.89 -5.23
C TYR A 119 11.56 -34.15 -5.80
N LYS A 120 11.88 -34.56 -7.04
CA LYS A 120 11.31 -35.76 -7.66
C LYS A 120 11.79 -37.08 -7.03
N LYS A 121 12.87 -37.03 -6.25
CA LYS A 121 13.43 -38.18 -5.51
C LYS A 121 12.89 -38.27 -4.09
N VAL A 122 12.05 -37.31 -3.69
CA VAL A 122 11.46 -37.23 -2.36
C VAL A 122 10.01 -37.70 -2.48
N ASP A 123 9.62 -38.67 -1.66
CA ASP A 123 8.25 -39.11 -1.60
C ASP A 123 7.37 -38.15 -0.80
N ARG A 124 6.07 -38.40 -0.89
CA ARG A 124 5.03 -37.54 -0.31
C ARG A 124 5.05 -37.59 1.22
N GLU A 125 5.33 -38.74 1.82
CA GLU A 125 5.33 -38.92 3.27
C GLU A 125 6.50 -38.18 3.94
N THR A 126 7.68 -38.27 3.32
CA THR A 126 8.88 -37.54 3.71
C THR A 126 8.66 -36.04 3.57
N PHE A 127 8.11 -35.59 2.43
CA PHE A 127 7.82 -34.18 2.22
C PHE A 127 6.78 -33.62 3.22
N ALA A 128 5.70 -34.37 3.49
CA ALA A 128 4.72 -33.99 4.50
C ALA A 128 5.35 -33.88 5.90
N SER A 129 6.25 -34.80 6.25
CA SER A 129 7.00 -34.75 7.51
C SER A 129 7.92 -33.53 7.59
N ILE A 130 8.54 -33.14 6.46
CA ILE A 130 9.35 -31.90 6.39
C ILE A 130 8.49 -30.67 6.64
N LEU A 131 7.30 -30.57 6.03
CA LEU A 131 6.39 -29.44 6.27
C LEU A 131 6.03 -29.30 7.74
N GLN A 132 5.79 -30.42 8.45
CA GLN A 132 5.47 -30.38 9.88
C GLN A 132 6.67 -29.97 10.74
N ASN A 133 7.86 -30.53 10.48
CA ASN A 133 9.05 -30.29 11.28
C ASN A 133 9.71 -28.92 10.99
N PHE A 134 9.56 -28.41 9.77
CA PHE A 134 10.12 -27.16 9.28
C PHE A 134 9.01 -26.21 8.80
N HIS A 135 7.95 -26.08 9.59
CA HIS A 135 6.75 -25.31 9.23
C HIS A 135 7.02 -23.89 8.69
N ARG A 136 8.08 -23.22 9.18
CA ARG A 136 8.49 -21.87 8.71
C ARG A 136 8.98 -21.84 7.27
N ASP A 137 9.46 -22.96 6.74
CA ASP A 137 9.94 -23.06 5.36
C ASP A 137 8.78 -23.06 4.35
N VAL A 138 7.52 -23.20 4.79
CA VAL A 138 6.36 -23.16 3.90
C VAL A 138 6.33 -21.87 3.05
N TYR A 139 6.74 -20.74 3.62
CA TYR A 139 6.84 -19.47 2.89
C TYR A 139 7.81 -19.57 1.70
N ILE A 140 8.98 -20.20 1.91
CA ILE A 140 9.98 -20.43 0.88
C ILE A 140 9.43 -21.42 -0.16
N ILE A 141 8.84 -22.52 0.30
CA ILE A 141 8.24 -23.55 -0.56
C ILE A 141 7.16 -22.98 -1.47
N LEU A 142 6.28 -22.11 -0.96
CA LEU A 142 5.24 -21.47 -1.77
C LEU A 142 5.82 -20.54 -2.84
N SER A 143 7.04 -20.01 -2.67
CA SER A 143 7.72 -19.23 -3.73
C SER A 143 8.28 -20.09 -4.88
N LEU A 144 8.17 -21.43 -4.81
CA LEU A 144 8.75 -22.39 -5.74
C LEU A 144 7.64 -23.14 -6.51
N PRO A 145 7.26 -22.69 -7.72
CA PRO A 145 6.03 -23.13 -8.40
C PRO A 145 6.04 -24.60 -8.85
N LEU A 146 7.19 -25.17 -9.20
CA LEU A 146 7.28 -26.57 -9.63
C LEU A 146 7.14 -27.51 -8.44
N LEU A 147 7.73 -27.13 -7.31
CA LEU A 147 7.64 -27.87 -6.06
C LEU A 147 6.20 -27.85 -5.53
N VAL A 148 5.56 -26.69 -5.52
CA VAL A 148 4.14 -26.54 -5.16
C VAL A 148 3.25 -27.42 -6.03
N LYS A 149 3.49 -27.44 -7.34
CA LYS A 149 2.71 -28.26 -8.28
C LYS A 149 2.90 -29.76 -8.01
N HIS A 150 4.11 -30.19 -7.67
CA HIS A 150 4.42 -31.60 -7.43
C HIS A 150 3.77 -32.13 -6.15
N PHE A 151 3.85 -31.37 -5.05
CA PHE A 151 3.35 -31.74 -3.73
C PHE A 151 2.04 -31.04 -3.34
N GLN A 152 1.16 -30.78 -4.31
CA GLN A 152 -0.03 -29.96 -4.11
C GLN A 152 -0.98 -30.50 -3.02
N ASN A 153 -1.04 -31.82 -2.82
CA ASN A 153 -1.93 -32.43 -1.84
C ASN A 153 -1.38 -32.26 -0.43
N GLU A 154 -0.09 -32.55 -0.26
CA GLU A 154 0.62 -32.48 1.01
C GLU A 154 0.67 -31.03 1.50
N ILE A 155 0.93 -30.08 0.59
CA ILE A 155 0.90 -28.64 0.90
C ILE A 155 -0.52 -28.21 1.27
N ARG A 156 -1.55 -28.62 0.53
CA ARG A 156 -2.94 -28.28 0.88
C ARG A 156 -3.30 -28.78 2.28
N GLU A 157 -3.01 -30.04 2.58
CA GLU A 157 -3.30 -30.63 3.90
C GLU A 157 -2.60 -29.86 5.03
N PHE A 158 -1.32 -29.53 4.85
CA PHE A 158 -0.57 -28.70 5.79
C PHE A 158 -1.22 -27.32 6.00
N LEU A 159 -1.48 -26.60 4.91
CA LEU A 159 -2.05 -25.24 4.95
C LEU A 159 -3.41 -25.18 5.64
N LEU A 160 -4.22 -26.24 5.54
CA LEU A 160 -5.52 -26.29 6.21
C LEU A 160 -5.42 -26.35 7.75
N THR A 161 -4.25 -26.72 8.29
CA THR A 161 -4.01 -26.83 9.74
C THR A 161 -3.01 -25.81 10.28
N TYR A 162 -2.22 -25.20 9.41
CA TYR A 162 -1.17 -24.28 9.80
C TYR A 162 -1.74 -22.89 10.15
N GLN A 163 -1.39 -22.38 11.35
CA GLN A 163 -2.04 -21.21 11.96
C GLN A 163 -1.80 -19.91 11.16
N GLU A 164 -0.63 -19.78 10.54
CA GLU A 164 -0.23 -18.58 9.80
C GLU A 164 -0.65 -18.63 8.32
N THR A 165 -1.33 -19.69 7.88
CA THR A 165 -1.81 -19.81 6.49
C THR A 165 -2.71 -18.65 6.08
N ALA A 166 -3.56 -18.17 6.99
CA ALA A 166 -4.43 -17.04 6.69
C ALA A 166 -3.63 -15.78 6.35
N GLU A 167 -2.57 -15.49 7.11
CA GLU A 167 -1.70 -14.33 6.85
C GLU A 167 -0.97 -14.45 5.52
N LEU A 168 -0.47 -15.65 5.19
CA LEU A 168 0.14 -15.93 3.89
C LEU A 168 -0.85 -15.70 2.73
N LEU A 169 -2.08 -16.21 2.86
CA LEU A 169 -3.14 -16.04 1.86
C LEU A 169 -3.52 -14.57 1.69
N ILE A 170 -3.80 -13.88 2.79
CA ILE A 170 -4.26 -12.49 2.79
C ILE A 170 -3.15 -11.56 2.27
N GLY A 171 -1.91 -11.73 2.76
CA GLY A 171 -0.76 -10.91 2.36
C GLY A 171 -0.47 -11.02 0.86
N ASN A 172 -0.51 -12.24 0.30
CA ASN A 172 -0.25 -12.45 -1.13
C ASN A 172 -1.39 -11.98 -2.04
N THR A 173 -2.64 -12.03 -1.58
CA THR A 173 -3.81 -11.72 -2.43
C THR A 173 -4.23 -10.25 -2.36
N GLU A 174 -4.21 -9.65 -1.17
CA GLU A 174 -4.77 -8.32 -0.92
C GLU A 174 -3.72 -7.27 -0.53
N GLY A 175 -2.48 -7.67 -0.19
CA GLY A 175 -1.40 -6.75 0.09
C GLY A 175 -1.06 -5.85 -1.12
N ARG A 176 -0.94 -4.54 -0.89
CA ARG A 176 -0.57 -3.54 -1.91
C ARG A 176 0.89 -3.67 -2.33
N GLU A 177 1.75 -3.98 -1.38
CA GLU A 177 3.15 -4.28 -1.65
C GLU A 177 3.25 -5.72 -2.12
N LYS A 178 3.77 -5.92 -3.34
CA LYS A 178 4.16 -7.26 -3.77
C LYS A 178 5.28 -7.71 -2.85
N ALA A 179 5.11 -8.87 -2.21
CA ALA A 179 6.21 -9.53 -1.53
C ALA A 179 7.41 -9.65 -2.50
N ASP A 180 8.62 -9.69 -1.95
CA ASP A 180 9.86 -9.88 -2.73
C ASP A 180 9.77 -11.07 -3.70
N HIS A 181 8.88 -12.04 -3.42
CA HIS A 181 8.59 -13.19 -4.26
C HIS A 181 7.08 -13.46 -4.29
N GLU A 182 6.57 -13.76 -5.48
CA GLU A 182 5.19 -14.20 -5.67
C GLU A 182 4.98 -15.57 -5.02
N LEU A 183 3.96 -15.71 -4.18
CA LEU A 183 3.62 -16.99 -3.57
C LEU A 183 2.63 -17.75 -4.46
N HIS A 184 2.96 -19.01 -4.73
CA HIS A 184 2.15 -19.95 -5.48
C HIS A 184 1.44 -20.90 -4.53
N PHE A 185 0.12 -20.76 -4.41
CA PHE A 185 -0.71 -21.69 -3.66
C PHE A 185 -1.10 -22.91 -4.51
N PRO A 186 -1.27 -24.09 -3.91
CA PRO A 186 -1.60 -25.29 -4.66
C PRO A 186 -3.01 -25.18 -5.28
N ARG A 187 -3.16 -25.64 -6.53
CA ARG A 187 -4.40 -25.43 -7.32
C ARG A 187 -5.64 -26.10 -6.75
N ASN A 188 -5.43 -27.15 -5.96
CA ASN A 188 -6.49 -27.88 -5.25
C ASN A 188 -6.95 -27.16 -3.96
N LEU A 189 -6.31 -26.05 -3.54
CA LEU A 189 -6.78 -25.21 -2.44
C LEU A 189 -7.97 -24.36 -2.91
N THR A 190 -9.17 -24.88 -2.64
CA THR A 190 -10.42 -24.33 -3.16
C THR A 190 -10.80 -23.00 -2.50
N LEU A 191 -11.76 -22.27 -3.09
CA LEU A 191 -12.33 -21.08 -2.45
C LEU A 191 -12.98 -21.42 -1.09
N VAL A 192 -13.59 -22.59 -0.97
CA VAL A 192 -14.17 -23.08 0.30
C VAL A 192 -13.07 -23.31 1.34
N ASP A 193 -11.94 -23.91 0.94
CA ASP A 193 -10.79 -24.10 1.83
C ASP A 193 -10.25 -22.75 2.32
N LYS A 194 -10.07 -21.78 1.40
CA LYS A 194 -9.58 -20.43 1.71
C LYS A 194 -10.53 -19.68 2.64
N GLU A 195 -11.83 -19.72 2.36
CA GLU A 195 -12.85 -19.09 3.20
C GLU A 195 -12.87 -19.70 4.61
N ARG A 196 -12.73 -21.03 4.72
CA ARG A 196 -12.60 -21.71 6.01
C ARG A 196 -11.37 -21.24 6.78
N ILE A 197 -10.19 -21.26 6.15
CA ILE A 197 -8.94 -20.79 6.77
C ILE A 197 -9.09 -19.37 7.35
N ILE A 198 -9.70 -18.47 6.58
CA ILE A 198 -9.91 -17.09 7.01
C ILE A 198 -10.94 -17.01 8.13
N SER A 199 -12.04 -17.76 8.04
CA SER A 199 -13.03 -17.82 9.11
C SER A 199 -12.42 -18.31 10.41
N ASP A 200 -11.63 -19.37 10.38
CA ASP A 200 -10.99 -19.96 11.55
C ASP A 200 -9.95 -18.99 12.15
N TYR A 201 -9.19 -18.30 11.29
CA TYR A 201 -8.27 -17.24 11.71
C TYR A 201 -8.99 -16.08 12.43
N LEU A 202 -10.17 -15.67 11.96
CA LEU A 202 -10.95 -14.61 12.62
C LEU A 202 -11.48 -15.00 14.00
N ASP A 203 -11.65 -16.30 14.28
CA ASP A 203 -11.97 -16.80 15.63
C ASP A 203 -10.73 -16.93 16.53
N SER A 204 -9.54 -16.89 15.95
CA SER A 204 -8.29 -17.08 16.68
C SER A 204 -8.00 -15.88 17.60
N PRO A 205 -7.52 -16.10 18.83
CA PRO A 205 -6.99 -15.04 19.67
C PRO A 205 -5.69 -14.43 19.09
N LEU A 206 -5.03 -15.13 18.16
CA LEU A 206 -3.81 -14.67 17.49
C LEU A 206 -4.11 -13.85 16.22
N ALA A 207 -5.38 -13.55 15.93
CA ALA A 207 -5.75 -12.75 14.78
C ALA A 207 -5.11 -11.35 14.84
N ASN A 208 -4.33 -11.00 13.82
CA ASN A 208 -3.66 -9.72 13.72
C ASN A 208 -4.56 -8.71 13.00
N LEU A 209 -4.82 -7.58 13.67
CA LEU A 209 -5.69 -6.50 13.19
C LEU A 209 -5.37 -6.05 11.75
N ASN A 210 -4.10 -5.99 11.36
CA ASN A 210 -3.73 -5.53 10.03
C ASN A 210 -4.23 -6.50 8.94
N TYR A 211 -4.10 -7.81 9.16
CA TYR A 211 -4.63 -8.81 8.23
C TYR A 211 -6.16 -8.85 8.27
N VAL A 212 -6.78 -8.70 9.44
CA VAL A 212 -8.25 -8.59 9.54
C VAL A 212 -8.78 -7.40 8.72
N ARG A 213 -8.11 -6.24 8.77
CA ARG A 213 -8.47 -5.06 7.97
C ARG A 213 -8.34 -5.31 6.46
N LEU A 214 -7.35 -6.09 6.02
CA LEU A 214 -7.26 -6.53 4.62
C LEU A 214 -8.46 -7.40 4.24
N VAL A 215 -8.90 -8.31 5.11
CA VAL A 215 -10.10 -9.11 4.88
C VAL A 215 -11.34 -8.22 4.74
N VAL A 216 -11.51 -7.20 5.58
CA VAL A 216 -12.63 -6.25 5.52
C VAL A 216 -12.68 -5.49 4.20
N THR A 217 -11.53 -5.04 3.70
CA THR A 217 -11.39 -4.22 2.49
C THR A 217 -11.22 -5.03 1.21
N SER A 218 -11.09 -6.36 1.32
CA SER A 218 -10.87 -7.26 0.19
C SER A 218 -12.00 -7.19 -0.84
N ARG A 219 -11.66 -7.33 -2.11
CA ARG A 219 -12.63 -7.45 -3.20
C ARG A 219 -12.70 -8.89 -3.69
N ASP A 220 -13.86 -9.29 -4.18
CA ASP A 220 -14.01 -10.63 -4.76
C ASP A 220 -13.24 -10.72 -6.08
N THR A 221 -12.37 -11.71 -6.18
CA THR A 221 -11.67 -12.14 -7.40
C THR A 221 -11.95 -13.63 -7.67
N PRO A 222 -11.60 -14.15 -8.86
CA PRO A 222 -11.70 -15.59 -9.12
C PRO A 222 -10.85 -16.45 -8.15
N GLU A 223 -9.75 -15.91 -7.63
CA GLU A 223 -8.81 -16.59 -6.75
C GLU A 223 -9.10 -16.36 -5.26
N PHE A 224 -9.90 -15.34 -4.91
CA PHE A 224 -10.21 -14.95 -3.54
C PHE A 224 -11.62 -14.38 -3.43
N ARG A 225 -12.53 -15.09 -2.75
CA ARG A 225 -13.92 -14.66 -2.56
C ARG A 225 -14.38 -15.04 -1.16
N LEU A 226 -15.08 -14.13 -0.50
CA LEU A 226 -15.57 -14.31 0.87
C LEU A 226 -17.07 -14.05 0.94
N SER A 227 -17.80 -14.91 1.66
CA SER A 227 -19.23 -14.70 1.87
C SER A 227 -19.49 -13.44 2.70
N PRO A 228 -20.70 -12.86 2.59
CA PRO A 228 -21.12 -11.76 3.46
C PRO A 228 -21.01 -12.09 4.96
N LYS A 229 -21.16 -13.36 5.35
CA LYS A 229 -21.04 -13.80 6.75
C LYS A 229 -19.61 -13.66 7.26
N VAL A 230 -18.61 -14.12 6.49
CA VAL A 230 -17.20 -13.98 6.86
C VAL A 230 -16.76 -12.51 6.84
N ARG A 231 -17.27 -11.71 5.90
CA ARG A 231 -17.01 -10.26 5.87
C ARG A 231 -17.58 -9.55 7.11
N LEU A 232 -18.78 -9.90 7.53
CA LEU A 232 -19.37 -9.34 8.75
C LEU A 232 -18.57 -9.74 9.99
N LYS A 233 -18.11 -10.99 10.05
CA LYS A 233 -17.24 -11.50 11.11
C LYS A 233 -15.93 -10.72 11.18
N ALA A 234 -15.29 -10.48 10.04
CA ALA A 234 -14.06 -9.70 9.97
C ALA A 234 -14.26 -8.26 10.46
N LYS A 235 -15.37 -7.60 10.09
CA LYS A 235 -15.70 -6.26 10.60
C LYS A 235 -15.81 -6.23 12.11
N LYS A 236 -16.58 -7.15 12.69
CA LYS A 236 -16.73 -7.27 14.15
C LYS A 236 -15.40 -7.54 14.85
N LYS A 237 -14.58 -8.45 14.30
CA LYS A 237 -13.26 -8.76 14.86
C LYS A 237 -12.31 -7.57 14.79
N ALA A 238 -12.35 -6.79 13.71
CA ALA A 238 -11.56 -5.58 13.58
C ALA A 238 -11.97 -4.51 14.61
N GLU A 239 -13.27 -4.35 14.86
CA GLU A 239 -13.80 -3.47 15.91
C GLU A 239 -13.32 -3.93 17.29
N GLU A 240 -13.48 -5.22 17.62
CA GLU A 240 -13.02 -5.81 18.88
C GLU A 240 -11.51 -5.59 19.13
N LEU A 241 -10.67 -5.89 18.13
CA LEU A 241 -9.22 -5.70 18.23
C LEU A 241 -8.81 -4.22 18.32
N ASN A 242 -9.56 -3.32 17.66
CA ASN A 242 -9.32 -1.88 17.81
C ASN A 242 -9.63 -1.43 19.24
N ASP A 243 -10.77 -1.84 19.78
CA ASP A 243 -11.20 -1.45 21.13
C ASP A 243 -10.19 -1.95 22.18
N GLN A 244 -9.69 -3.18 22.03
CA GLN A 244 -8.62 -3.72 22.89
C GLN A 244 -7.36 -2.85 22.86
N ILE A 245 -6.87 -2.46 21.67
CA ILE A 245 -5.70 -1.58 21.54
C ILE A 245 -5.96 -0.21 22.16
N MET A 246 -7.19 0.31 22.05
CA MET A 246 -7.57 1.58 22.67
C MET A 246 -7.57 1.48 24.20
N GLU A 247 -8.06 0.38 24.76
CA GLU A 247 -8.07 0.12 26.21
C GLU A 247 -6.66 -0.08 26.79
N GLU A 248 -5.75 -0.71 26.05
CA GLU A 248 -4.35 -0.89 26.46
C GLU A 248 -3.55 0.41 26.55
N GLY A 249 -4.06 1.51 25.96
CA GLY A 249 -3.49 2.85 26.11
C GLY A 249 -2.30 3.15 25.20
N TYR A 250 -1.93 2.25 24.28
CA TYR A 250 -0.92 2.51 23.24
C TYR A 250 -1.49 3.34 22.08
N THR A 251 -2.09 4.49 22.42
CA THR A 251 -2.73 5.37 21.46
C THR A 251 -2.08 6.75 21.43
N TRP A 252 -2.18 7.39 20.28
CA TRP A 252 -1.87 8.79 20.10
C TRP A 252 -3.15 9.46 19.60
N SER A 253 -3.48 10.61 20.18
CA SER A 253 -4.67 11.37 19.81
C SER A 253 -4.25 12.63 19.05
N GLU A 254 -5.00 12.95 18.01
CA GLU A 254 -4.90 14.18 17.25
C GLU A 254 -6.29 14.83 17.25
N GLY A 255 -6.34 16.13 17.45
CA GLY A 255 -7.59 16.86 17.61
C GLY A 255 -7.71 18.02 16.62
N VAL A 256 -8.95 18.39 16.33
CA VAL A 256 -9.29 19.65 15.68
C VAL A 256 -10.35 20.35 16.53
N GLU A 257 -10.12 21.63 16.82
CA GLU A 257 -11.07 22.53 17.46
C GLU A 257 -11.28 23.72 16.53
N ILE A 258 -12.55 24.09 16.33
CA ILE A 258 -12.87 25.27 15.54
C ILE A 258 -13.87 26.17 16.26
N ALA A 259 -13.75 27.48 16.06
CA ALA A 259 -14.64 28.46 16.65
C ALA A 259 -14.85 29.68 15.75
N ILE A 260 -15.96 30.39 15.97
CA ILE A 260 -16.14 31.76 15.50
C ILE A 260 -15.87 32.69 16.69
N ALA A 261 -14.92 33.61 16.52
CA ALA A 261 -14.49 34.54 17.55
C ALA A 261 -15.03 35.94 17.26
N LYS A 262 -15.71 36.53 18.25
CA LYS A 262 -16.35 37.85 18.14
C LYS A 262 -15.35 38.99 18.09
N ASP A 263 -14.31 38.89 18.90
CA ASP A 263 -13.34 39.97 19.12
C ASP A 263 -12.01 39.73 18.39
N GLN A 264 -12.03 39.00 17.27
CA GLN A 264 -10.85 38.69 16.46
C GLN A 264 -10.77 39.61 15.24
N THR A 265 -9.62 40.25 15.04
CA THR A 265 -9.37 41.14 13.89
C THR A 265 -8.84 40.39 12.67
N GLU A 266 -8.00 39.38 12.86
CA GLU A 266 -7.49 38.56 11.76
C GLU A 266 -8.60 37.66 11.20
N PRO A 267 -8.73 37.46 9.88
CA PRO A 267 -9.77 36.60 9.30
C PRO A 267 -9.76 35.18 9.86
N ILE A 268 -8.56 34.62 10.05
CA ILE A 268 -8.30 33.29 10.57
C ILE A 268 -7.11 33.34 11.53
N LYS A 269 -7.20 32.57 12.62
CA LYS A 269 -6.10 32.34 13.56
C LYS A 269 -5.96 30.85 13.81
N ILE A 270 -4.76 30.32 13.62
CA ILE A 270 -4.45 28.91 13.84
C ILE A 270 -3.43 28.82 14.96
N THR A 271 -3.73 28.02 15.98
CA THR A 271 -2.83 27.74 17.10
C THR A 271 -2.78 26.24 17.36
N ARG A 272 -1.77 25.80 18.11
CA ARG A 272 -1.61 24.40 18.49
C ARG A 272 -1.67 24.26 20.00
N ARG A 273 -2.52 23.34 20.47
CA ARG A 273 -2.69 22.98 21.88
C ARG A 273 -2.40 21.50 22.03
N GLY A 274 -1.15 21.15 22.34
CA GLY A 274 -0.70 19.75 22.32
C GLY A 274 -0.77 19.16 20.89
N SER A 275 -1.49 18.05 20.72
CA SER A 275 -1.79 17.44 19.41
C SER A 275 -3.07 17.97 18.76
N THR A 276 -3.73 18.96 19.37
CA THR A 276 -4.94 19.59 18.81
C THR A 276 -4.59 20.84 18.03
N ILE A 277 -5.08 20.95 16.80
CA ILE A 277 -5.10 22.21 16.06
C ILE A 277 -6.36 22.98 16.44
N VAL A 278 -6.18 24.23 16.84
CA VAL A 278 -7.26 25.12 17.25
C VAL A 278 -7.33 26.26 16.24
N THR A 279 -8.44 26.34 15.51
CA THR A 279 -8.64 27.36 14.46
C THR A 279 -9.83 28.23 14.80
N SER A 280 -9.63 29.54 14.87
CA SER A 280 -10.71 30.52 15.06
C SER A 280 -10.88 31.42 13.85
N TYR A 281 -12.13 31.64 13.46
CA TYR A 281 -12.54 32.54 12.37
C TYR A 281 -13.15 33.80 12.94
N SER A 282 -12.82 34.96 12.37
CA SER A 282 -13.35 36.25 12.83
C SER A 282 -14.82 36.42 12.42
N GLU A 283 -15.70 36.61 13.41
CA GLU A 283 -17.10 36.98 13.17
C GLU A 283 -17.20 38.31 12.41
N PRO A 284 -16.49 39.40 12.81
CA PRO A 284 -16.48 40.65 12.05
C PRO A 284 -16.08 40.48 10.58
N TYR A 285 -15.10 39.62 10.30
CA TYR A 285 -14.68 39.34 8.92
C TYR A 285 -15.79 38.63 8.13
N LEU A 286 -16.45 37.63 8.71
CA LEU A 286 -17.58 36.93 8.07
C LEU A 286 -18.79 37.86 7.86
N ASP A 287 -19.06 38.75 8.81
CA ASP A 287 -20.17 39.70 8.76
C ASP A 287 -19.97 40.78 7.68
N ALA A 288 -18.72 41.13 7.37
CA ALA A 288 -18.39 42.05 6.28
C ALA A 288 -18.78 41.49 4.89
N HIS A 289 -18.96 40.18 4.76
CA HIS A 289 -19.39 39.54 3.52
C HIS A 289 -20.92 39.56 3.43
N THR A 290 -21.44 40.13 2.34
CA THR A 290 -22.88 40.17 2.04
C THR A 290 -23.15 39.53 0.68
N GLY A 291 -24.31 38.86 0.56
CA GLY A 291 -24.68 38.12 -0.64
C GLY A 291 -24.04 36.73 -0.74
N SER A 292 -24.57 35.91 -1.63
CA SER A 292 -24.27 34.48 -1.64
C SER A 292 -22.90 34.13 -2.21
N LEU A 293 -22.40 34.85 -3.22
CA LEU A 293 -21.09 34.59 -3.82
C LEU A 293 -19.93 34.85 -2.84
N PRO A 294 -19.85 36.00 -2.13
CA PRO A 294 -18.77 36.22 -1.17
C PRO A 294 -18.83 35.25 0.02
N LEU A 295 -20.04 34.86 0.46
CA LEU A 295 -20.23 33.85 1.49
C LEU A 295 -19.83 32.45 1.02
N PHE A 296 -20.12 32.08 -0.22
CA PHE A 296 -19.65 30.82 -0.80
C PHE A 296 -18.12 30.77 -0.93
N ASN A 297 -17.49 31.90 -1.29
CA ASN A 297 -16.04 31.99 -1.41
C ASN A 297 -15.29 31.77 -0.08
N VAL A 298 -15.97 31.77 1.07
CA VAL A 298 -15.39 31.37 2.37
C VAL A 298 -14.84 29.94 2.31
N PHE A 299 -15.51 29.02 1.62
CA PHE A 299 -15.04 27.63 1.49
C PHE A 299 -13.66 27.54 0.83
N ALA A 300 -13.41 28.33 -0.21
CA ALA A 300 -12.11 28.38 -0.88
C ALA A 300 -11.10 29.25 -0.12
N ASN A 301 -11.45 30.49 0.19
CA ASN A 301 -10.49 31.50 0.62
C ASN A 301 -10.17 31.45 2.12
N LEU A 302 -11.14 31.09 2.96
CA LEU A 302 -10.98 31.07 4.41
C LEU A 302 -10.78 29.65 4.96
N PHE A 303 -11.52 28.68 4.43
CA PHE A 303 -11.41 27.28 4.84
C PHE A 303 -10.38 26.49 4.05
N HIS A 304 -9.86 27.04 2.95
CA HIS A 304 -8.84 26.41 2.11
C HIS A 304 -9.26 25.04 1.57
N TYR A 305 -10.52 24.90 1.14
CA TYR A 305 -11.00 23.66 0.49
C TYR A 305 -10.39 23.44 -0.89
N THR A 306 -9.89 24.52 -1.51
CA THR A 306 -9.19 24.49 -2.78
C THR A 306 -7.80 25.07 -2.66
N ASP A 307 -6.88 24.58 -3.49
CA ASP A 307 -5.57 25.18 -3.67
C ASP A 307 -5.63 26.49 -4.47
N GLN A 308 -4.46 27.10 -4.70
CA GLN A 308 -4.35 28.34 -5.48
C GLN A 308 -4.71 28.18 -6.97
N GLN A 309 -4.80 26.94 -7.48
CA GLN A 309 -5.24 26.63 -8.83
C GLN A 309 -6.74 26.27 -8.88
N GLY A 310 -7.44 26.27 -7.75
CA GLY A 310 -8.86 25.93 -7.65
C GLY A 310 -9.15 24.42 -7.61
N LEU A 311 -8.14 23.58 -7.40
CA LEU A 311 -8.32 22.14 -7.23
C LEU A 311 -8.68 21.81 -5.78
N ILE A 312 -9.52 20.80 -5.56
CA ILE A 312 -9.90 20.37 -4.21
C ILE A 312 -8.66 19.88 -3.46
N ASP A 313 -8.34 20.51 -2.32
CA ASP A 313 -7.21 20.15 -1.46
C ASP A 313 -7.59 19.23 -0.28
N LEU A 314 -8.87 18.89 -0.16
CA LEU A 314 -9.40 17.93 0.82
C LEU A 314 -9.14 16.45 0.43
N VAL A 315 -8.08 16.19 -0.33
CA VAL A 315 -7.67 14.87 -0.79
C VAL A 315 -6.42 14.40 -0.05
N SER A 316 -6.16 13.09 -0.05
CA SER A 316 -4.91 12.56 0.50
C SER A 316 -3.80 12.68 -0.54
N HIS A 317 -2.76 13.44 -0.23
CA HIS A 317 -1.57 13.56 -1.07
C HIS A 317 -0.46 12.62 -0.61
N ASP A 318 0.26 12.02 -1.57
CA ASP A 318 1.39 11.13 -1.26
C ASP A 318 2.54 11.85 -0.53
N SER A 319 2.71 13.15 -0.77
CA SER A 319 3.66 14.03 -0.08
C SER A 319 3.32 14.22 1.41
N GLU A 320 2.05 14.09 1.78
CA GLU A 320 1.55 14.26 3.15
C GLU A 320 1.45 12.93 3.92
N LEU A 321 1.78 11.81 3.27
CA LEU A 321 1.80 10.50 3.94
C LEU A 321 3.04 10.39 4.82
N ASP A 322 2.83 10.22 6.12
CA ASP A 322 3.88 9.94 7.09
C ASP A 322 4.73 8.74 6.67
N THR A 323 6.06 8.81 6.84
CA THR A 323 6.99 7.72 6.51
C THR A 323 6.58 6.38 7.15
N LEU A 324 6.08 6.37 8.39
CA LEU A 324 5.58 5.16 9.04
C LEU A 324 4.31 4.61 8.37
N LYS A 325 3.42 5.48 7.89
CA LYS A 325 2.24 5.07 7.11
C LYS A 325 2.60 4.59 5.72
N LYS A 326 3.72 5.01 5.15
CA LYS A 326 4.19 4.49 3.84
C LYS A 326 4.55 3.01 3.90
N ILE A 327 5.13 2.54 5.02
CA ILE A 327 5.64 1.15 5.21
C ILE A 327 4.66 0.18 5.90
N MET A 328 3.50 0.65 6.36
CA MET A 328 2.48 -0.23 6.95
C MET A 328 1.78 -1.05 5.88
N MET A 329 1.23 -2.21 6.27
CA MET A 329 0.47 -3.08 5.37
C MET A 329 -0.81 -2.38 4.89
N LYS A 330 -1.00 -2.38 3.56
CA LYS A 330 -2.11 -1.70 2.87
C LYS A 330 -2.84 -2.67 1.97
N SER A 331 -4.13 -2.48 1.80
CA SER A 331 -4.89 -3.18 0.77
C SER A 331 -4.57 -2.60 -0.61
N LYS A 332 -4.50 -3.45 -1.63
CA LYS A 332 -4.37 -3.02 -3.03
C LYS A 332 -5.51 -2.10 -3.49
N ASN A 333 -6.66 -2.16 -2.81
CA ASN A 333 -7.88 -1.45 -3.16
C ASN A 333 -8.22 -0.30 -2.20
N GLU A 334 -7.39 -0.01 -1.19
CA GLU A 334 -7.69 1.06 -0.25
C GLU A 334 -7.40 2.45 -0.84
N TYR A 335 -8.22 3.41 -0.45
CA TYR A 335 -7.84 4.82 -0.57
C TYR A 335 -6.85 5.14 0.55
N VAL A 336 -5.63 5.51 0.16
CA VAL A 336 -4.52 5.64 1.09
C VAL A 336 -4.63 6.97 1.81
N THR A 337 -4.65 6.94 3.14
CA THR A 337 -4.88 8.14 3.95
C THR A 337 -3.81 8.38 5.02
N GLY A 338 -3.34 9.62 5.09
CA GLY A 338 -2.40 10.12 6.10
C GLY A 338 -3.09 10.69 7.33
N THR A 339 -2.30 11.08 8.34
CA THR A 339 -2.83 11.87 9.47
C THR A 339 -3.20 13.29 9.04
N ALA A 340 -2.43 13.87 8.12
CA ALA A 340 -2.76 15.12 7.45
C ALA A 340 -4.16 15.07 6.79
N PHE A 341 -4.43 14.02 6.01
CA PHE A 341 -5.76 13.82 5.40
C PHE A 341 -6.87 13.72 6.45
N LEU A 342 -6.69 12.91 7.50
CA LEU A 342 -7.71 12.76 8.56
C LEU A 342 -7.98 14.10 9.27
N ARG A 343 -6.94 14.90 9.49
CA ARG A 343 -7.06 16.25 10.04
C ARG A 343 -7.81 17.18 9.10
N LYS A 344 -7.47 17.22 7.80
CA LYS A 344 -8.22 17.96 6.77
C LYS A 344 -9.69 17.58 6.78
N ARG A 345 -9.97 16.27 6.81
CA ARG A 345 -11.34 15.72 6.89
C ARG A 345 -12.08 16.24 8.13
N TYR A 346 -11.57 16.00 9.34
CA TYR A 346 -12.24 16.45 10.56
C TYR A 346 -12.43 17.96 10.61
N GLN A 347 -11.41 18.72 10.19
CA GLN A 347 -11.51 20.17 10.11
C GLN A 347 -12.61 20.62 9.16
N SER A 348 -12.68 20.03 7.95
CA SER A 348 -13.70 20.35 6.96
C SER A 348 -15.11 19.99 7.42
N GLU A 349 -15.30 18.81 8.01
CA GLU A 349 -16.59 18.38 8.55
C GLU A 349 -17.06 19.33 9.66
N MET A 350 -16.17 19.72 10.58
CA MET A 350 -16.51 20.69 11.62
C MET A 350 -16.78 22.07 11.02
N GLN A 351 -15.96 22.57 10.08
CA GLN A 351 -16.13 23.89 9.46
C GLN A 351 -17.50 23.99 8.80
N LEU A 352 -17.93 22.94 8.09
CA LEU A 352 -19.25 22.90 7.48
C LEU A 352 -20.38 23.00 8.53
N LEU A 353 -20.27 22.28 9.65
CA LEU A 353 -21.25 22.35 10.74
C LEU A 353 -21.29 23.74 11.38
N LEU A 354 -20.13 24.30 11.70
CA LEU A 354 -19.98 25.64 12.28
C LEU A 354 -20.57 26.70 11.35
N TYR A 355 -20.23 26.63 10.06
CA TYR A 355 -20.65 27.62 9.08
C TYR A 355 -22.14 27.49 8.75
N THR A 356 -22.69 26.27 8.74
CA THR A 356 -24.14 26.05 8.62
C THR A 356 -24.89 26.70 9.77
N HIS A 357 -24.38 26.59 11.00
CA HIS A 357 -24.98 27.26 12.16
C HIS A 357 -24.89 28.80 12.05
N TYR A 358 -23.73 29.32 11.64
CA TYR A 358 -23.53 30.75 11.40
C TYR A 358 -24.49 31.32 10.35
N LEU A 359 -24.60 30.67 9.19
CA LEU A 359 -25.52 31.07 8.12
C LEU A 359 -26.98 31.03 8.56
N LYS A 360 -27.37 30.02 9.36
CA LYS A 360 -28.72 29.93 9.92
C LYS A 360 -29.07 31.15 10.77
N GLY A 361 -28.13 31.68 11.54
CA GLY A 361 -28.31 32.93 12.30
C GLY A 361 -28.58 34.16 11.41
N ARG A 362 -28.21 34.08 10.13
CA ARG A 362 -28.45 35.11 9.10
C ARG A 362 -29.64 34.79 8.18
N ASN A 363 -30.45 33.78 8.52
CA ASN A 363 -31.53 33.24 7.67
C ASN A 363 -31.06 32.77 6.28
N LEU A 364 -29.84 32.25 6.21
CA LEU A 364 -29.22 31.69 5.01
C LEU A 364 -28.92 30.20 5.21
N THR A 365 -28.72 29.49 4.11
CA THR A 365 -28.39 28.05 4.10
C THR A 365 -27.29 27.77 3.08
N VAL A 366 -26.51 26.71 3.29
CA VAL A 366 -25.47 26.30 2.35
C VAL A 366 -26.10 25.91 1.00
N GLU A 367 -27.29 25.31 1.04
CA GLU A 367 -28.05 24.95 -0.15
C GLU A 367 -28.41 26.17 -1.01
N GLN A 368 -28.83 27.28 -0.37
CA GLN A 368 -29.10 28.53 -1.07
C GLN A 368 -27.82 29.10 -1.68
N LEU A 369 -26.70 29.09 -0.95
CA LEU A 369 -25.42 29.57 -1.47
C LEU A 369 -24.98 28.81 -2.73
N ILE A 370 -25.08 27.49 -2.72
CA ILE A 370 -24.73 26.64 -3.88
C ILE A 370 -25.65 26.94 -5.07
N LYS A 371 -26.96 27.07 -4.83
CA LYS A 371 -27.92 27.41 -5.89
C LYS A 371 -27.57 28.75 -6.56
N ASP A 372 -27.32 29.78 -5.75
CA ASP A 372 -27.00 31.11 -6.27
C ASP A 372 -25.68 31.13 -7.05
N VAL A 373 -24.71 30.30 -6.67
CA VAL A 373 -23.46 30.13 -7.43
C VAL A 373 -23.73 29.48 -8.78
N ILE A 374 -24.57 28.45 -8.84
CA ILE A 374 -24.93 27.78 -10.10
C ILE A 374 -25.68 28.74 -11.03
N ASP A 375 -26.61 29.53 -10.51
CA ASP A 375 -27.33 30.56 -11.28
C ASP A 375 -26.37 31.65 -11.79
N ALA A 376 -25.39 32.04 -10.97
CA ALA A 376 -24.35 32.99 -11.38
C ALA A 376 -23.43 32.41 -12.47
N LEU A 377 -23.06 31.13 -12.39
CA LEU A 377 -22.27 30.44 -13.42
C LEU A 377 -23.06 30.34 -14.73
N ALA A 378 -24.34 29.97 -14.66
CA ALA A 378 -25.21 29.90 -15.83
C ALA A 378 -25.29 31.25 -16.56
N SER A 379 -25.39 32.33 -15.78
CA SER A 379 -25.38 33.70 -16.30
C SER A 379 -24.02 34.09 -16.89
N HIS A 380 -22.91 33.75 -16.21
CA HIS A 380 -21.55 34.10 -16.64
C HIS A 380 -21.14 33.43 -17.95
N PHE A 381 -21.55 32.18 -18.16
CA PHE A 381 -21.25 31.41 -19.38
C PHE A 381 -22.36 31.51 -20.43
N GLU A 382 -23.37 32.36 -20.22
CA GLU A 382 -24.50 32.57 -21.14
C GLU A 382 -25.26 31.26 -21.48
N LEU A 383 -25.34 30.32 -20.53
CA LEU A 383 -25.91 28.98 -20.72
C LEU A 383 -27.44 28.94 -20.67
N GLY A 384 -28.08 30.08 -20.44
CA GLY A 384 -29.48 30.12 -20.03
C GLY A 384 -29.65 29.63 -18.59
N SER A 385 -30.69 28.85 -18.30
CA SER A 385 -30.94 28.30 -16.96
C SER A 385 -30.45 26.86 -16.84
N LEU A 386 -29.37 26.65 -16.08
CA LEU A 386 -29.01 25.32 -15.61
C LEU A 386 -30.14 24.77 -14.72
N ARG A 387 -30.50 23.51 -14.93
CA ARG A 387 -31.50 22.81 -14.12
C ARG A 387 -30.80 22.10 -12.97
N PHE A 388 -30.92 22.64 -11.77
CA PHE A 388 -30.38 22.04 -10.56
C PHE A 388 -31.22 22.40 -9.34
N ASN A 389 -31.80 21.39 -8.70
CA ASN A 389 -32.68 21.58 -7.55
C ASN A 389 -31.98 21.15 -6.26
N MET A 390 -31.82 22.10 -5.36
CA MET A 390 -31.35 21.79 -4.01
C MET A 390 -32.50 21.25 -3.14
N PRO A 391 -32.23 20.28 -2.26
CA PRO A 391 -33.22 19.82 -1.30
C PRO A 391 -33.63 20.95 -0.35
N SER A 392 -34.81 20.79 0.27
CA SER A 392 -35.24 21.71 1.32
C SER A 392 -34.22 21.72 2.46
N ALA A 393 -34.00 22.91 3.04
CA ALA A 393 -33.12 23.09 4.19
C ALA A 393 -33.54 22.20 5.37
N ASP A 394 -34.85 21.97 5.53
CA ASP A 394 -35.47 21.20 6.62
C ASP A 394 -35.50 19.69 6.36
N SER A 395 -35.10 19.22 5.19
CA SER A 395 -35.03 17.78 4.88
C SER A 395 -34.02 17.06 5.77
N SER A 396 -34.31 15.79 6.10
CA SER A 396 -33.34 14.94 6.80
C SER A 396 -32.10 14.72 5.93
N TYR A 397 -30.95 14.44 6.55
CA TYR A 397 -29.72 14.15 5.79
C TYR A 397 -29.89 12.99 4.80
N LEU A 398 -30.67 11.96 5.14
CA LEU A 398 -30.95 10.84 4.25
C LEU A 398 -31.76 11.27 3.01
N GLU A 399 -32.76 12.12 3.20
CA GLU A 399 -33.53 12.69 2.08
C GLU A 399 -32.64 13.57 1.20
N LYS A 400 -31.85 14.47 1.80
CA LYS A 400 -30.88 15.31 1.08
C LYS A 400 -29.94 14.47 0.22
N ILE A 401 -29.37 13.39 0.77
CA ILE A 401 -28.49 12.48 0.02
C ILE A 401 -29.22 11.83 -1.17
N ARG A 402 -30.45 11.35 -0.96
CA ARG A 402 -31.23 10.68 -2.01
C ARG A 402 -31.64 11.61 -3.14
N THR A 403 -31.94 12.88 -2.84
CA THR A 403 -32.37 13.85 -3.85
C THR A 403 -31.21 14.53 -4.54
N LEU A 404 -30.08 14.73 -3.86
CA LEU A 404 -28.93 15.45 -4.43
C LEU A 404 -28.15 14.62 -5.45
N ALA A 405 -28.06 13.29 -5.26
CA ALA A 405 -27.33 12.42 -6.17
C ALA A 405 -27.79 12.52 -7.65
N PRO A 406 -29.10 12.40 -7.98
CA PRO A 406 -29.55 12.56 -9.37
C PRO A 406 -29.39 13.99 -9.90
N GLU A 407 -29.55 15.01 -9.06
CA GLU A 407 -29.38 16.42 -9.44
C GLU A 407 -27.91 16.72 -9.78
N LEU A 408 -26.96 16.16 -9.03
CA LEU A 408 -25.53 16.24 -9.34
C LEU A 408 -25.18 15.52 -10.63
N GLU A 409 -25.74 14.33 -10.88
CA GLU A 409 -25.52 13.65 -12.16
C GLU A 409 -26.06 14.49 -13.33
N PHE A 410 -27.23 15.10 -13.17
CA PHE A 410 -27.87 15.89 -14.23
C PHE A 410 -27.13 17.19 -14.54
N ILE A 411 -26.59 17.89 -13.55
CA ILE A 411 -25.77 19.09 -13.82
C ILE A 411 -24.45 18.73 -14.50
N LEU A 412 -23.86 17.56 -14.21
CA LEU A 412 -22.66 17.09 -14.92
C LEU A 412 -22.95 16.76 -16.39
N LYS A 413 -24.12 16.18 -16.70
CA LYS A 413 -24.58 15.95 -18.07
C LYS A 413 -24.83 17.26 -18.83
N GLN A 414 -25.45 18.24 -18.17
CA GLN A 414 -25.61 19.59 -18.74
C GLN A 414 -24.26 20.24 -19.07
N PHE A 415 -23.28 20.11 -18.17
CA PHE A 415 -21.93 20.60 -18.43
C PHE A 415 -21.23 19.84 -19.58
N GLN A 416 -21.40 18.52 -19.66
CA GLN A 416 -20.87 17.72 -20.78
C GLN A 416 -21.43 18.20 -22.12
N ALA A 417 -22.76 18.32 -22.24
CA ALA A 417 -23.40 18.82 -23.45
C ALA A 417 -22.88 20.21 -23.84
N PHE A 418 -22.75 21.11 -22.86
CA PHE A 418 -22.16 22.42 -23.12
C PHE A 418 -20.71 22.34 -23.64
N ALA A 419 -19.88 21.51 -23.02
CA ALA A 419 -18.47 21.38 -23.40
C ALA A 419 -18.26 20.71 -24.78
N GLU A 420 -19.15 19.80 -25.18
CA GLU A 420 -19.08 19.08 -26.45
C GLU A 420 -19.77 19.83 -27.60
N ASP A 421 -20.98 20.33 -27.36
CA ASP A 421 -21.87 20.88 -28.39
C ASP A 421 -21.94 22.42 -28.36
N GLY A 422 -21.36 23.06 -27.33
CA GLY A 422 -21.43 24.51 -27.13
C GLY A 422 -22.79 25.01 -26.63
N ALA A 423 -23.76 24.12 -26.43
CA ALA A 423 -25.11 24.42 -25.97
C ALA A 423 -25.70 23.24 -25.18
N ILE A 424 -26.78 23.49 -24.43
CA ILE A 424 -27.47 22.47 -23.64
C ILE A 424 -28.83 22.19 -24.27
N ASP A 425 -28.97 21.03 -24.93
CA ASP A 425 -30.26 20.54 -25.43
C ASP A 425 -30.91 19.62 -24.40
N PHE A 426 -31.92 20.14 -23.69
CA PHE A 426 -32.63 19.38 -22.66
C PHE A 426 -33.45 18.22 -23.21
N GLU A 427 -33.99 18.31 -24.43
CA GLU A 427 -34.75 17.21 -25.04
C GLU A 427 -33.80 16.04 -25.35
N LEU A 428 -32.60 16.34 -25.82
CA LEU A 428 -31.55 15.34 -26.04
C LEU A 428 -31.08 14.71 -24.72
N LEU A 429 -30.84 15.52 -23.69
CA LEU A 429 -30.40 15.04 -22.38
C LEU A 429 -31.43 14.12 -21.72
N GLU A 430 -32.73 14.39 -21.89
CA GLU A 430 -33.81 13.54 -21.35
C GLU A 430 -33.86 12.16 -22.02
N LEU A 431 -33.32 12.02 -23.24
CA LEU A 431 -33.15 10.72 -23.91
C LEU A 431 -31.90 9.95 -23.44
N GLN A 432 -30.97 10.61 -22.73
CA GLN A 432 -29.74 9.99 -22.25
C GLN A 432 -29.90 9.35 -20.86
N SER A 433 -30.16 8.04 -20.85
CA SER A 433 -30.32 7.26 -19.61
C SER A 433 -29.01 6.78 -18.97
N ASN A 434 -27.87 6.92 -19.66
CA ASN A 434 -26.60 6.38 -19.17
C ASN A 434 -26.00 7.27 -18.09
N PRO A 435 -25.50 6.72 -16.97
CA PRO A 435 -24.77 7.51 -16.00
C PRO A 435 -23.40 7.92 -16.55
N ILE A 436 -22.99 9.15 -16.23
CA ILE A 436 -21.68 9.70 -16.60
C ILE A 436 -20.65 9.35 -15.53
N ARG A 437 -19.47 8.87 -15.93
CA ARG A 437 -18.35 8.71 -15.00
C ARG A 437 -17.59 10.02 -14.89
N PHE A 438 -17.06 10.34 -13.70
CA PHE A 438 -16.23 11.54 -13.52
C PHE A 438 -15.04 11.63 -14.47
N SER A 439 -14.47 10.49 -14.89
CA SER A 439 -13.36 10.42 -15.85
C SER A 439 -13.77 10.72 -17.30
N GLU A 440 -15.06 10.69 -17.59
CA GLU A 440 -15.63 10.93 -18.93
C GLU A 440 -16.13 12.37 -19.08
N ILE A 441 -16.14 13.15 -18.00
CA ILE A 441 -16.56 14.54 -18.05
C ILE A 441 -15.53 15.35 -18.84
N PRO A 442 -15.93 15.99 -19.96
CA PRO A 442 -15.01 16.78 -20.79
C PRO A 442 -14.50 18.01 -20.04
N SER A 443 -13.48 18.65 -20.61
CA SER A 443 -12.90 19.88 -20.08
C SER A 443 -12.95 20.96 -21.16
N LEU A 444 -13.33 22.18 -20.78
CA LEU A 444 -13.20 23.36 -21.65
C LEU A 444 -11.74 23.76 -21.85
N CYS A 445 -10.83 23.29 -20.99
CA CYS A 445 -9.39 23.48 -21.12
C CYS A 445 -8.76 22.22 -21.75
N GLU A 446 -8.13 22.36 -22.91
CA GLU A 446 -7.48 21.24 -23.62
C GLU A 446 -6.38 20.56 -22.79
N THR A 447 -5.57 21.35 -22.08
CA THR A 447 -4.46 20.86 -21.24
C THR A 447 -4.72 21.23 -19.77
N LYS A 448 -5.69 20.56 -19.15
CA LYS A 448 -6.12 20.87 -17.77
C LYS A 448 -5.14 20.38 -16.70
N TYR A 449 -4.49 19.25 -16.92
CA TYR A 449 -3.65 18.60 -15.91
C TYR A 449 -2.28 18.23 -16.47
N ILE A 450 -1.25 18.37 -15.64
CA ILE A 450 0.11 17.91 -15.92
C ILE A 450 0.41 16.78 -14.95
N TYR A 451 0.77 15.62 -15.49
CA TYR A 451 1.18 14.47 -14.68
C TYR A 451 2.66 14.18 -14.91
N ALA A 452 3.39 13.99 -13.83
CA ALA A 452 4.75 13.48 -13.91
C ALA A 452 4.74 12.08 -14.55
N ASN A 453 5.45 11.93 -15.66
CA ASN A 453 5.61 10.65 -16.34
C ASN A 453 7.10 10.38 -16.57
N GLY A 454 7.56 9.21 -16.15
CA GLY A 454 8.95 8.79 -16.27
C GLY A 454 9.71 8.72 -14.93
N SER A 455 10.57 7.71 -14.82
CA SER A 455 11.33 7.40 -13.61
C SER A 455 12.24 8.55 -13.16
N GLU A 456 12.79 9.31 -14.10
CA GLU A 456 13.71 10.42 -13.81
C GLU A 456 12.98 11.60 -13.14
N ILE A 457 11.82 12.01 -13.67
CA ILE A 457 11.01 13.08 -13.08
C ILE A 457 10.53 12.66 -11.69
N ILE A 458 10.05 11.42 -11.55
CA ILE A 458 9.62 10.87 -10.26
C ILE A 458 10.80 10.86 -9.26
N ARG A 459 12.00 10.49 -9.71
CA ARG A 459 13.21 10.52 -8.87
C ARG A 459 13.55 11.95 -8.43
N LEU A 460 13.54 12.92 -9.34
CA LEU A 460 13.81 14.32 -9.03
C LEU A 460 12.76 14.87 -8.05
N MET A 461 11.47 14.61 -8.29
CA MET A 461 10.41 15.01 -7.37
C MET A 461 10.63 14.43 -5.97
N SER A 462 11.01 13.15 -5.88
CA SER A 462 11.35 12.54 -4.59
C SER A 462 12.58 13.16 -3.94
N GLN A 463 13.58 13.60 -4.71
CA GLN A 463 14.80 14.22 -4.17
C GLN A 463 14.56 15.65 -3.67
N PHE A 464 13.65 16.40 -4.28
CA PHE A 464 13.37 17.79 -3.89
C PHE A 464 12.24 17.93 -2.87
N TYR A 465 11.24 17.03 -2.91
CA TYR A 465 9.98 17.22 -2.18
C TYR A 465 9.62 16.07 -1.23
N SER A 466 10.44 15.02 -1.13
CA SER A 466 10.21 13.99 -0.11
C SER A 466 10.67 14.47 1.27
N ASP A 467 9.93 14.05 2.29
CA ASP A 467 10.34 14.02 3.70
C ASP A 467 11.67 13.29 3.96
N ARG A 468 12.19 12.52 2.99
CA ARG A 468 13.47 11.81 3.01
C ARG A 468 14.55 12.46 2.15
N ALA A 469 14.27 13.61 1.54
CA ALA A 469 15.25 14.35 0.76
C ALA A 469 16.45 14.75 1.62
N SER A 470 17.66 14.37 1.21
CA SER A 470 18.90 14.82 1.85
C SER A 470 19.28 16.26 1.43
N LEU A 471 18.57 16.82 0.46
CA LEU A 471 18.69 18.21 0.04
C LEU A 471 17.87 19.06 1.00
N HIS A 472 18.54 19.61 2.01
CA HIS A 472 17.97 20.62 2.89
C HIS A 472 18.45 22.00 2.45
N ASP A 473 17.58 23.00 2.60
CA ASP A 473 18.00 24.40 2.51
C ASP A 473 18.97 24.68 3.67
N VAL A 474 20.23 24.91 3.35
CA VAL A 474 21.26 25.25 4.33
C VAL A 474 21.43 26.75 4.26
N ALA A 475 21.27 27.44 5.39
CA ALA A 475 21.58 28.86 5.46
C ALA A 475 22.99 29.09 4.88
N PRO A 476 23.20 30.17 4.09
CA PRO A 476 24.53 30.49 3.60
C PRO A 476 25.52 30.48 4.76
N PHE A 477 26.70 29.90 4.55
CA PHE A 477 27.79 30.04 5.50
C PHE A 477 28.10 31.53 5.65
N GLU A 478 27.74 32.12 6.78
CA GLU A 478 28.21 33.45 7.16
C GLU A 478 29.65 33.29 7.65
N GLU A 479 30.61 33.89 6.93
CA GLU A 479 32.05 33.86 7.24
C GLU A 479 32.40 34.51 8.59
#